data_AF-A0ABD3G1L2-F1
#
_entry.id   AF-A0ABD3G1L2-F1
#
_cell.length_a   1.000
_cell.length_b   1.000
_cell.length_c   1.000
_cell.angle_alpha   90.00
_cell.angle_beta   90.00
_cell.angle_gamma   90.00
#
_symmetry.space_group_name_H-M   'P 1'
#
loop_
_entity.id
_entity.type
_entity.pdbx_description
1 polymer ?
#
loop_
_entity_poly.entity_id
_entity_poly.type
_entity_poly.pdbx_seq_one_letter_code
_entity_poly.pdbx_strand_id
1 'polypeptide(L)'
;MKHIEVSSGASNASSIPRFFFPRKRTPFTCGERIRRGRVEARLDAFILTSADFSLLVERICSFAYDSKLPLDLKRELKHRAKKTGIVEIDRLIDAQMNLMLSYGDYRNLSNGVLDDPPGLRTKLKALLPAQRFLMFPQDTQGKVNGYTILEYLHQLQLSLRVARFVLERVAQEGVDQDDEMLSEKKYVDLITDTIHGSRSALGLQDDNDFQQYYDLICARMLLLPHGLQQIRTRGLSIHQVVTCSRFDEFFRLMDGSLRERYDQQANAFHPTRVRNVHRQYLQLDSDGNGMLSMSELHDFGKKRAFNPTGYEPTHDLTDAFVTQVFAEVPTFNGEMDYHAYLDFTLLLGDRVSPAALRFFWGVLDFHKQGFLDAFTLDYFLRSLLEKIVAHEGKDEAPTIDRLRTQIFDAVAPVHPARITWQDLQRCKLGHDVVRLITDYVAYHTYEESGGRFSTSVQNDRD
;
A
#
# COMPACT_ATOMS: atom_id res chain seq x y z
N MET A 1 19.70 43.34 -19.78
CA MET A 1 18.72 42.82 -20.76
C MET A 1 19.24 41.52 -21.35
N LYS A 2 18.90 40.40 -20.71
CA LYS A 2 18.74 39.05 -21.28
C LYS A 2 18.24 38.14 -20.15
N HIS A 3 17.28 37.31 -20.51
CA HIS A 3 16.35 36.57 -19.68
C HIS A 3 17.02 35.56 -18.75
N ILE A 4 16.51 35.46 -17.51
CA ILE A 4 16.64 34.29 -16.63
C ILE A 4 15.23 33.70 -16.56
N GLU A 5 15.02 32.58 -17.25
CA GLU A 5 13.84 31.74 -17.05
C GLU A 5 14.00 31.01 -15.72
N VAL A 6 13.19 31.40 -14.73
CA VAL A 6 12.98 30.62 -13.51
C VAL A 6 11.86 29.64 -13.83
N SER A 7 12.22 28.39 -14.10
CA SER A 7 11.26 27.28 -14.17
C SER A 7 10.69 27.06 -12.77
N SER A 8 9.47 27.53 -12.54
CA SER A 8 8.69 27.18 -11.34
C SER A 8 8.37 25.68 -11.39
N GLY A 9 9.12 24.90 -10.61
CA GLY A 9 8.81 23.50 -10.36
C GLY A 9 7.41 23.39 -9.76
N ALA A 10 6.49 22.81 -10.53
CA ALA A 10 5.18 22.42 -10.04
C ALA A 10 5.38 21.31 -9.01
N SER A 11 5.29 21.66 -7.73
CA SER A 11 5.14 20.69 -6.66
C SER A 11 3.75 20.06 -6.78
N ASN A 12 3.63 19.00 -7.58
CA ASN A 12 2.50 18.07 -7.49
C ASN A 12 2.67 17.22 -6.22
N ALA A 13 2.49 17.89 -5.08
CA ALA A 13 2.28 17.25 -3.80
C ALA A 13 0.77 17.06 -3.63
N SER A 14 0.24 15.95 -4.13
CA SER A 14 -0.97 15.34 -3.57
C SER A 14 -0.61 14.72 -2.21
N SER A 15 -0.12 15.57 -1.29
CA SER A 15 0.14 15.19 0.09
C SER A 15 -1.18 15.19 0.83
N ILE A 16 -1.94 14.10 0.73
CA ILE A 16 -3.01 13.80 1.67
C ILE A 16 -2.34 13.36 2.98
N PRO A 17 -2.55 14.07 4.10
CA PRO A 17 -2.14 13.59 5.41
C PRO A 17 -2.85 12.26 5.70
N ARG A 18 -2.11 11.24 6.14
CA ARG A 18 -2.69 9.98 6.64
C ARG A 18 -3.29 10.18 8.04
N PHE A 19 -4.27 11.07 8.17
CA PHE A 19 -5.01 11.33 9.40
C PHE A 19 -6.51 11.39 9.03
N PHE A 20 -7.47 10.70 9.64
CA PHE A 20 -7.62 10.07 10.94
C PHE A 20 -8.48 8.81 10.73
N PHE A 21 -7.90 7.61 10.86
CA PHE A 21 -8.66 6.61 11.60
C PHE A 21 -8.55 7.07 13.05
N PRO A 22 -9.64 7.44 13.74
CA PRO A 22 -9.57 7.36 15.18
C PRO A 22 -9.16 5.92 15.46
N ARG A 23 -7.98 5.73 16.06
CA ARG A 23 -7.44 4.42 16.51
C ARG A 23 -8.38 3.68 17.47
N LYS A 24 -9.60 4.18 17.67
CA LYS A 24 -10.68 3.61 18.45
C LYS A 24 -12.00 3.93 17.73
N ARG A 25 -12.84 2.90 17.57
CA ARG A 25 -14.29 2.97 17.30
C ARG A 25 -14.71 3.04 15.83
N THR A 26 -14.35 2.04 15.04
CA THR A 26 -15.39 1.44 14.19
C THR A 26 -16.29 0.60 15.09
N PRO A 27 -17.59 0.41 14.77
CA PRO A 27 -18.51 -0.39 15.59
C PRO A 27 -18.07 -1.86 15.79
N PHE A 28 -16.98 -2.28 15.14
CA PHE A 28 -16.33 -3.59 15.22
C PHE A 28 -15.15 -3.65 16.21
N THR A 29 -14.73 -2.51 16.80
CA THR A 29 -13.58 -2.45 17.74
C THR A 29 -13.97 -2.50 19.22
N CYS A 30 -15.26 -2.65 19.53
CA CYS A 30 -15.66 -3.02 20.89
C CYS A 30 -15.56 -4.54 21.01
N GLY A 31 -14.72 -5.04 21.92
CA GLY A 31 -14.59 -6.46 22.30
C GLY A 31 -15.85 -7.05 22.96
N GLU A 32 -17.03 -6.61 22.53
CA GLU A 32 -18.27 -7.31 22.79
C GLU A 32 -18.38 -8.42 21.76
N ARG A 33 -18.66 -9.65 22.21
CA ARG A 33 -19.11 -10.75 21.35
C ARG A 33 -20.45 -10.35 20.72
N ILE A 34 -20.42 -9.55 19.64
CA ILE A 34 -21.62 -9.14 18.92
C ILE A 34 -22.07 -10.34 18.10
N ARG A 35 -23.22 -10.91 18.45
CA ARG A 35 -23.85 -12.00 17.69
C ARG A 35 -23.93 -11.65 16.20
N ARG A 36 -23.42 -12.51 15.33
CA ARG A 36 -23.23 -12.32 13.86
C ARG A 36 -24.43 -11.67 13.15
N GLY A 37 -25.67 -12.07 13.46
CA GLY A 37 -26.88 -11.46 12.86
C GLY A 37 -27.13 -9.98 13.21
N ARG A 38 -26.58 -9.47 14.32
CA ARG A 38 -26.59 -8.03 14.62
C ARG A 38 -25.52 -7.28 13.83
N VAL A 39 -24.47 -7.95 13.37
CA VAL A 39 -23.37 -7.33 12.61
C VAL A 39 -23.79 -7.12 11.16
N GLU A 40 -24.42 -8.11 10.53
CA GLU A 40 -24.98 -8.00 9.17
C GLU A 40 -26.05 -6.90 9.08
N ALA A 41 -27.05 -6.93 9.97
CA ALA A 41 -28.08 -5.90 10.01
C ALA A 41 -27.52 -4.48 10.27
N ARG A 42 -26.41 -4.38 11.03
CA ARG A 42 -25.69 -3.11 11.19
C ARG A 42 -24.97 -2.72 9.90
N LEU A 43 -24.29 -3.63 9.22
CA LEU A 43 -23.60 -3.36 7.95
C LEU A 43 -24.59 -2.89 6.87
N ASP A 44 -25.75 -3.53 6.74
CA ASP A 44 -26.81 -3.12 5.79
C ASP A 44 -27.34 -1.70 6.06
N ALA A 45 -27.30 -1.27 7.32
CA ALA A 45 -27.67 0.09 7.71
C ALA A 45 -26.63 1.15 7.34
N PHE A 46 -25.43 0.77 6.88
CA PHE A 46 -24.36 1.70 6.46
C PHE A 46 -23.91 1.52 5.02
N ILE A 47 -24.00 0.32 4.44
CA ILE A 47 -23.52 0.05 3.07
C ILE A 47 -24.50 0.67 2.06
N LEU A 48 -23.97 1.52 1.19
CA LEU A 48 -24.68 2.17 0.08
C LEU A 48 -24.70 1.26 -1.15
N THR A 49 -25.85 1.19 -1.82
CA THR A 49 -25.95 0.55 -3.13
C THR A 49 -25.22 1.37 -4.20
N SER A 50 -24.98 0.79 -5.38
CA SER A 50 -24.37 1.54 -6.49
C SER A 50 -25.21 2.77 -6.90
N ALA A 51 -26.54 2.62 -6.88
CA ALA A 51 -27.47 3.71 -7.16
C ALA A 51 -27.42 4.81 -6.08
N ASP A 52 -27.42 4.42 -4.80
CA ASP A 52 -27.28 5.35 -3.67
C ASP A 52 -26.00 6.18 -3.78
N PHE A 53 -24.88 5.52 -4.07
CA PHE A 53 -23.57 6.16 -4.18
C PHE A 53 -23.50 7.10 -5.39
N SER A 54 -24.06 6.71 -6.54
CA SER A 54 -24.12 7.58 -7.72
C SER A 54 -24.98 8.83 -7.48
N LEU A 55 -26.12 8.70 -6.80
CA LEU A 55 -26.95 9.86 -6.45
C LEU A 55 -26.23 10.83 -5.51
N LEU A 56 -25.48 10.29 -4.54
CA LEU A 56 -24.66 11.07 -3.64
C LEU A 56 -23.55 11.84 -4.38
N VAL A 57 -22.85 11.18 -5.32
CA VAL A 57 -21.84 11.83 -6.16
C VAL A 57 -22.45 12.96 -6.97
N GLU A 58 -23.58 12.72 -7.65
CA GLU A 58 -24.30 13.75 -8.39
C GLU A 58 -24.68 14.94 -7.49
N ARG A 59 -25.10 14.68 -6.26
CA ARG A 59 -25.44 15.72 -5.29
C ARG A 59 -24.23 16.51 -4.82
N ILE A 60 -23.13 15.87 -4.47
CA ILE A 60 -21.92 16.60 -4.05
C ILE A 60 -21.42 17.47 -5.20
N CYS A 61 -21.38 16.92 -6.42
CA CYS A 61 -21.07 17.69 -7.61
C CYS A 61 -22.07 18.82 -7.89
N SER A 62 -23.34 18.70 -7.47
CA SER A 62 -24.33 19.77 -7.61
C SER A 62 -23.95 21.05 -6.85
N PHE A 63 -23.19 20.94 -5.75
CA PHE A 63 -22.68 22.11 -5.02
C PHE A 63 -21.48 22.78 -5.71
N ALA A 64 -20.83 22.09 -6.65
CA ALA A 64 -19.79 22.67 -7.52
C ALA A 64 -20.38 23.62 -8.57
N TYR A 65 -21.71 23.63 -8.76
CA TYR A 65 -22.35 24.40 -9.80
C TYR A 65 -22.20 25.90 -9.53
N ASP A 66 -21.13 26.50 -10.04
CA ASP A 66 -21.15 27.92 -10.36
C ASP A 66 -22.15 28.13 -11.51
N SER A 67 -23.11 29.02 -11.28
CA SER A 67 -24.05 29.52 -12.29
C SER A 67 -23.36 29.95 -13.61
N LYS A 68 -22.08 30.36 -13.54
CA LYS A 68 -21.28 30.88 -14.66
C LYS A 68 -20.64 29.82 -15.58
N LEU A 69 -20.71 28.53 -15.26
CA LEU A 69 -20.13 27.47 -16.09
C LEU A 69 -20.88 27.30 -17.43
N PRO A 70 -20.19 27.16 -18.58
CA PRO A 70 -20.82 26.92 -19.89
C PRO A 70 -21.71 25.67 -19.91
N LEU A 71 -22.84 25.74 -20.61
CA LEU A 71 -23.85 24.67 -20.70
C LEU A 71 -23.31 23.34 -21.24
N ASP A 72 -22.31 23.39 -22.13
CA ASP A 72 -21.72 22.19 -22.72
C ASP A 72 -20.82 21.45 -21.73
N LEU A 73 -20.07 22.18 -20.90
CA LEU A 73 -19.27 21.61 -19.81
C LEU A 73 -20.17 21.03 -18.71
N LYS A 74 -21.32 21.66 -18.45
CA LYS A 74 -22.37 21.16 -17.55
C LYS A 74 -22.99 19.85 -18.05
N ARG A 75 -23.19 19.70 -19.37
CA ARG A 75 -23.71 18.47 -19.99
C ARG A 75 -22.65 17.36 -19.98
N GLU A 76 -21.39 17.70 -20.23
CA GLU A 76 -20.28 16.75 -20.26
C GLU A 76 -19.98 16.18 -18.87
N LEU A 77 -19.94 17.02 -17.81
CA LEU A 77 -19.80 16.58 -16.42
C LEU A 77 -20.93 15.60 -16.01
N LYS A 78 -22.18 15.91 -16.37
CA LYS A 78 -23.34 15.07 -16.08
C LYS A 78 -23.37 13.77 -16.90
N HIS A 79 -22.86 13.79 -18.12
CA HIS A 79 -22.77 12.59 -18.97
C HIS A 79 -21.62 11.67 -18.53
N ARG A 80 -20.48 12.24 -18.12
CA ARG A 80 -19.28 11.50 -17.71
C ARG A 80 -19.32 11.01 -16.27
N ALA A 81 -19.95 11.74 -15.33
CA ALA A 81 -20.24 11.23 -13.98
C ALA A 81 -21.07 9.93 -14.00
N LYS A 82 -21.81 9.68 -15.10
CA LYS A 82 -22.57 8.46 -15.34
C LYS A 82 -21.78 7.35 -16.04
N LYS A 83 -20.60 7.63 -16.61
CA LYS A 83 -19.84 6.72 -17.48
C LYS A 83 -18.43 6.39 -17.00
N THR A 84 -17.79 7.26 -16.22
CA THR A 84 -16.35 7.14 -15.89
C THR A 84 -16.11 7.51 -14.44
N GLY A 85 -15.29 6.69 -13.79
CA GLY A 85 -14.97 6.72 -12.37
C GLY A 85 -14.52 8.03 -11.74
N ILE A 86 -14.34 7.95 -10.42
CA ILE A 86 -13.89 9.04 -9.53
C ILE A 86 -12.61 9.69 -10.05
N VAL A 87 -11.72 8.96 -10.74
CA VAL A 87 -10.47 9.50 -11.31
C VAL A 87 -10.68 10.54 -12.42
N GLU A 88 -11.74 10.45 -13.21
CA GLU A 88 -12.05 11.48 -14.21
C GLU A 88 -12.70 12.70 -13.54
N ILE A 89 -13.49 12.46 -12.48
CA ILE A 89 -14.05 13.52 -11.63
C ILE A 89 -12.92 14.24 -10.88
N ASP A 90 -11.91 13.52 -10.40
CA ASP A 90 -10.68 14.03 -9.78
C ASP A 90 -9.96 15.02 -10.70
N ARG A 91 -9.71 14.63 -11.95
CA ARG A 91 -9.11 15.49 -12.98
C ARG A 91 -9.97 16.70 -13.36
N LEU A 92 -11.29 16.58 -13.28
CA LEU A 92 -12.22 17.66 -13.62
C LEU A 92 -12.45 18.65 -12.46
N ILE A 93 -12.40 18.17 -11.21
CA ILE A 93 -12.49 18.98 -9.99
C ILE A 93 -11.17 19.71 -9.73
N ASP A 94 -10.01 19.07 -9.96
CA ASP A 94 -8.71 19.75 -9.93
C ASP A 94 -8.65 20.90 -10.95
N ALA A 95 -9.31 20.73 -12.11
CA ALA A 95 -9.44 21.77 -13.12
C ALA A 95 -10.45 22.88 -12.75
N GLN A 96 -11.36 22.63 -11.79
CA GLN A 96 -12.40 23.57 -11.35
C GLN A 96 -12.31 23.78 -9.84
N MET A 97 -11.34 24.60 -9.44
CA MET A 97 -11.09 24.98 -8.05
C MET A 97 -12.37 25.30 -7.27
N ASN A 98 -12.55 24.54 -6.17
CA ASN A 98 -13.32 24.81 -4.95
C ASN A 98 -14.79 24.40 -4.88
N LEU A 99 -15.00 23.08 -4.75
CA LEU A 99 -16.18 22.44 -4.14
C LEU A 99 -16.27 22.71 -2.62
N MET A 100 -16.36 23.97 -2.20
CA MET A 100 -16.31 24.33 -0.78
C MET A 100 -17.70 24.37 -0.17
N LEU A 101 -18.01 23.36 0.63
CA LEU A 101 -19.30 23.17 1.29
C LEU A 101 -19.30 23.88 2.64
N SER A 102 -20.31 24.72 2.88
CA SER A 102 -20.60 25.21 4.21
C SER A 102 -21.15 24.08 5.11
N TYR A 103 -21.18 24.32 6.41
CA TYR A 103 -21.86 23.40 7.33
C TYR A 103 -23.36 23.22 7.00
N GLY A 104 -24.01 24.25 6.43
CA GLY A 104 -25.39 24.17 5.94
C GLY A 104 -25.53 23.17 4.79
N ASP A 105 -24.63 23.24 3.81
CA ASP A 105 -24.60 22.32 2.67
C ASP A 105 -24.31 20.88 3.12
N TYR A 106 -23.36 20.72 4.06
CA TYR A 106 -23.07 19.44 4.70
C TYR A 106 -24.30 18.85 5.41
N ARG A 107 -25.06 19.69 6.13
CA ARG A 107 -26.27 19.25 6.82
C ARG A 107 -27.37 18.83 5.84
N ASN A 108 -27.48 19.50 4.70
CA ASN A 108 -28.39 19.11 3.62
C ASN A 108 -27.98 17.76 3.01
N LEU A 109 -26.68 17.54 2.80
CA LEU A 109 -26.13 16.25 2.39
C LEU A 109 -26.46 15.14 3.39
N SER A 110 -26.22 15.38 4.68
CA SER A 110 -26.47 14.42 5.76
C SER A 110 -27.95 14.07 5.93
N ASN A 111 -28.84 15.07 5.87
CA ASN A 111 -30.28 14.85 6.03
C ASN A 111 -30.95 14.22 4.80
N GLY A 112 -30.32 14.33 3.63
CA GLY A 112 -30.90 13.99 2.35
C GLY A 112 -32.01 14.94 1.90
N VAL A 113 -32.54 14.71 0.70
CA VAL A 113 -33.64 15.49 0.11
C VAL A 113 -34.97 14.74 0.28
N LEU A 114 -36.09 15.44 0.22
CA LEU A 114 -37.44 14.86 0.33
C LEU A 114 -37.70 13.74 -0.69
N ASP A 115 -37.13 13.84 -1.88
CA ASP A 115 -37.25 12.85 -2.96
C ASP A 115 -36.34 11.62 -2.78
N ASP A 116 -35.45 11.62 -1.80
CA ASP A 116 -34.59 10.47 -1.55
C ASP A 116 -35.35 9.27 -1.01
N PRO A 117 -34.94 8.05 -1.38
CA PRO A 117 -35.40 6.84 -0.72
C PRO A 117 -35.23 6.98 0.81
N PRO A 118 -36.24 6.65 1.63
CA PRO A 118 -36.16 6.79 3.08
C PRO A 118 -35.00 5.98 3.71
N GLY A 119 -34.61 4.86 3.07
CA GLY A 119 -33.42 4.10 3.43
C GLY A 119 -32.12 4.89 3.25
N LEU A 120 -31.97 5.61 2.13
CA LEU A 120 -30.79 6.44 1.85
C LEU A 120 -30.63 7.56 2.87
N ARG A 121 -31.70 8.28 3.20
CA ARG A 121 -31.66 9.35 4.21
C ARG A 121 -31.17 8.87 5.57
N THR A 122 -31.58 7.67 5.97
CA THR A 122 -31.17 7.06 7.24
C THR A 122 -29.69 6.71 7.21
N LYS A 123 -29.21 6.12 6.11
CA LYS A 123 -27.78 5.81 5.89
C LYS A 123 -26.93 7.08 5.92
N LEU A 124 -27.33 8.14 5.22
CA LEU A 124 -26.57 9.40 5.14
C LEU A 124 -26.41 10.07 6.50
N LYS A 125 -27.47 10.14 7.31
CA LYS A 125 -27.38 10.68 8.69
C LYS A 125 -26.39 9.91 9.56
N ALA A 126 -26.31 8.60 9.35
CA ALA A 126 -25.41 7.73 10.11
C ALA A 126 -23.95 7.82 9.62
N LEU A 127 -23.74 7.99 8.31
CA LEU A 127 -22.42 8.11 7.68
C LEU A 127 -21.78 9.50 7.85
N LEU A 128 -22.61 10.55 7.86
CA LEU A 128 -22.22 11.96 7.90
C LEU A 128 -22.83 12.69 9.12
N PRO A 129 -22.49 12.30 10.37
CA PRO A 129 -22.96 13.01 11.54
C PRO A 129 -22.30 14.40 11.64
N ALA A 130 -22.96 15.34 12.32
CA ALA A 130 -22.45 16.71 12.51
C ALA A 130 -21.01 16.79 13.03
N GLN A 131 -20.63 15.87 13.93
CA GLN A 131 -19.28 15.79 14.48
C GLN A 131 -18.22 15.50 13.42
N ARG A 132 -18.58 14.76 12.36
CA ARG A 132 -17.65 14.40 11.28
C ARG A 132 -17.27 15.61 10.44
N PHE A 133 -18.15 16.61 10.31
CA PHE A 133 -17.83 17.85 9.60
C PHE A 133 -16.56 18.52 10.16
N LEU A 134 -16.45 18.57 11.49
CA LEU A 134 -15.31 19.19 12.18
C LEU A 134 -14.00 18.40 12.04
N MET A 135 -14.07 17.15 11.57
CA MET A 135 -12.89 16.32 11.36
C MET A 135 -12.29 16.50 9.96
N PHE A 136 -13.02 17.12 9.03
CA PHE A 136 -12.49 17.38 7.71
C PHE A 136 -11.58 18.62 7.71
N PRO A 137 -10.51 18.63 6.88
CA PRO A 137 -9.75 19.84 6.60
C PRO A 137 -10.70 20.96 6.15
N GLN A 138 -10.58 22.10 6.81
CA GLN A 138 -11.38 23.29 6.54
C GLN A 138 -10.50 24.40 5.97
N ASP A 139 -11.07 25.21 5.08
CA ASP A 139 -10.42 26.45 4.67
C ASP A 139 -10.50 27.52 5.77
N THR A 140 -9.95 28.69 5.46
CA THR A 140 -9.99 29.88 6.34
C THR A 140 -11.42 30.37 6.61
N GLN A 141 -12.43 29.91 5.88
CA GLN A 141 -13.85 30.23 6.05
C GLN A 141 -14.63 29.12 6.77
N GLY A 142 -13.96 28.04 7.22
CA GLY A 142 -14.63 26.91 7.87
C GLY A 142 -15.43 26.02 6.92
N LYS A 143 -15.15 26.09 5.61
CA LYS A 143 -15.79 25.24 4.59
C LYS A 143 -14.94 24.01 4.31
N VAL A 144 -15.61 22.93 3.94
CA VAL A 144 -14.98 21.64 3.65
C VAL A 144 -15.01 21.36 2.16
N ASN A 145 -13.92 20.83 1.62
CA ASN A 145 -13.90 20.37 0.24
C ASN A 145 -14.80 19.14 0.08
N GLY A 146 -15.80 19.22 -0.81
CA GLY A 146 -16.71 18.11 -1.13
C GLY A 146 -16.00 16.88 -1.66
N TYR A 147 -14.83 17.06 -2.29
CA TYR A 147 -13.96 15.96 -2.67
C TYR A 147 -13.53 15.13 -1.46
N THR A 148 -13.08 15.77 -0.38
CA THR A 148 -12.66 15.08 0.84
C THR A 148 -13.79 14.28 1.48
N ILE A 149 -15.04 14.75 1.36
CA ILE A 149 -16.22 14.01 1.82
C ILE A 149 -16.47 12.78 0.95
N LEU A 150 -16.35 12.92 -0.38
CA LEU A 150 -16.48 11.80 -1.32
C LEU A 150 -15.40 10.73 -1.08
N GLU A 151 -14.15 11.15 -0.90
CA GLU A 151 -13.05 10.25 -0.56
C GLU A 151 -13.31 9.49 0.74
N TYR A 152 -13.71 10.21 1.81
CA TYR A 152 -14.05 9.59 3.08
C TYR A 152 -15.18 8.57 2.94
N LEU A 153 -16.27 8.95 2.28
CA LEU A 153 -17.40 8.05 2.08
C LEU A 153 -16.99 6.84 1.26
N HIS A 154 -16.15 7.03 0.24
CA HIS A 154 -15.64 5.93 -0.53
C HIS A 154 -14.82 4.96 0.32
N GLN A 155 -13.83 5.46 1.05
CA GLN A 155 -12.97 4.64 1.91
C GLN A 155 -13.78 3.90 2.98
N LEU A 156 -14.78 4.56 3.56
CA LEU A 156 -15.68 3.95 4.52
C LEU A 156 -16.54 2.85 3.88
N GLN A 157 -17.12 3.10 2.71
CA GLN A 157 -17.92 2.10 1.99
C GLN A 157 -17.08 0.88 1.59
N LEU A 158 -15.84 1.11 1.13
CA LEU A 158 -14.87 0.06 0.86
C LEU A 158 -14.60 -0.79 2.12
N SER A 159 -14.25 -0.13 3.23
CA SER A 159 -13.98 -0.81 4.51
C SER A 159 -15.17 -1.65 5.00
N LEU A 160 -16.39 -1.11 4.87
CA LEU A 160 -17.62 -1.81 5.27
C LEU A 160 -17.91 -3.01 4.38
N ARG A 161 -17.69 -2.91 3.07
CA ARG A 161 -17.86 -4.02 2.12
C ARG A 161 -16.82 -5.11 2.33
N VAL A 162 -15.57 -4.72 2.56
CA VAL A 162 -14.49 -5.64 2.94
C VAL A 162 -14.84 -6.38 4.24
N ALA A 163 -15.28 -5.66 5.28
CA ALA A 163 -15.71 -6.27 6.54
C ALA A 163 -16.89 -7.23 6.33
N ARG A 164 -17.90 -6.84 5.56
CA ARG A 164 -19.04 -7.69 5.18
C ARG A 164 -18.57 -8.97 4.50
N PHE A 165 -17.73 -8.83 3.48
CA PHE A 165 -17.21 -9.95 2.70
C PHE A 165 -16.49 -10.98 3.58
N VAL A 166 -15.62 -10.51 4.48
CA VAL A 166 -14.90 -11.40 5.41
C VAL A 166 -15.87 -12.06 6.40
N LEU A 167 -16.82 -11.31 6.95
CA LEU A 167 -17.78 -11.83 7.93
C LEU A 167 -18.75 -12.86 7.35
N GLU A 168 -19.31 -12.62 6.16
CA GLU A 168 -20.22 -13.55 5.49
C GLU A 168 -19.52 -14.88 5.18
N ARG A 169 -18.23 -14.85 4.82
CA ARG A 169 -17.45 -16.05 4.51
C ARG A 169 -17.00 -16.80 5.77
N VAL A 170 -16.70 -16.09 6.85
CA VAL A 170 -16.48 -16.71 8.18
C VAL A 170 -17.78 -17.31 8.74
N ALA A 171 -18.94 -16.73 8.41
CA ALA A 171 -20.23 -17.16 8.94
C ALA A 171 -20.72 -18.52 8.40
N GLN A 172 -20.31 -18.90 7.19
CA GLN A 172 -20.77 -20.11 6.50
C GLN A 172 -20.19 -21.42 7.07
N GLU A 173 -19.19 -21.36 7.97
CA GLU A 173 -18.43 -22.55 8.35
C GLU A 173 -18.31 -22.75 9.87
N GLY A 174 -19.34 -23.33 10.48
CA GLY A 174 -19.24 -24.08 11.75
C GLY A 174 -18.95 -23.28 13.03
N VAL A 175 -19.36 -23.83 14.18
CA VAL A 175 -19.47 -23.13 15.48
C VAL A 175 -18.23 -23.30 16.38
N ASP A 176 -17.18 -23.99 15.95
CA ASP A 176 -16.05 -24.32 16.82
C ASP A 176 -14.73 -23.72 16.32
N GLN A 177 -14.39 -22.56 16.89
CA GLN A 177 -13.06 -21.98 17.21
C GLN A 177 -13.08 -20.47 17.00
N ASP A 178 -12.43 -19.74 17.92
CA ASP A 178 -12.36 -18.27 18.03
C ASP A 178 -12.74 -17.50 16.74
N ASP A 179 -13.99 -17.02 16.73
CA ASP A 179 -14.79 -16.40 15.66
C ASP A 179 -14.14 -15.23 14.87
N GLU A 180 -12.90 -14.87 15.18
CA GLU A 180 -12.20 -13.69 14.68
C GLU A 180 -10.89 -13.98 13.95
N MET A 181 -10.43 -15.25 13.89
CA MET A 181 -9.15 -15.64 13.29
C MET A 181 -9.31 -16.55 12.06
N LEU A 182 -8.60 -16.23 10.98
CA LEU A 182 -8.54 -16.99 9.73
C LEU A 182 -7.22 -17.75 9.61
N SER A 183 -7.26 -19.06 9.35
CA SER A 183 -6.04 -19.82 9.01
C SER A 183 -5.46 -19.37 7.66
N GLU A 184 -4.15 -19.58 7.43
CA GLU A 184 -3.48 -19.30 6.14
C GLU A 184 -4.25 -19.91 4.96
N LYS A 185 -4.58 -21.21 5.04
CA LYS A 185 -5.30 -21.93 3.98
C LYS A 185 -6.65 -21.27 3.65
N LYS A 186 -7.49 -21.04 4.65
CA LYS A 186 -8.79 -20.40 4.48
C LYS A 186 -8.69 -19.01 3.86
N TYR A 187 -7.67 -18.24 4.25
CA TYR A 187 -7.45 -16.92 3.67
C TYR A 187 -7.04 -17.01 2.20
N VAL A 188 -6.15 -17.95 1.85
CA VAL A 188 -5.77 -18.19 0.45
C VAL A 188 -6.98 -18.60 -0.38
N ASP A 189 -7.78 -19.56 0.10
CA ASP A 189 -8.99 -20.03 -0.58
C ASP A 189 -9.97 -18.86 -0.86
N LEU A 190 -10.18 -17.99 0.15
CA LEU A 190 -11.01 -16.79 0.02
C LEU A 190 -10.51 -15.84 -1.09
N ILE A 191 -9.20 -15.58 -1.13
CA ILE A 191 -8.59 -14.71 -2.15
C ILE A 191 -8.73 -15.34 -3.53
N THR A 192 -8.44 -16.63 -3.67
CA THR A 192 -8.56 -17.36 -4.94
C THR A 192 -9.99 -17.35 -5.48
N ASP A 193 -10.99 -17.63 -4.64
CA ASP A 193 -12.41 -17.55 -5.02
C ASP A 193 -12.80 -16.16 -5.54
N THR A 194 -12.29 -15.11 -4.88
CA THR A 194 -12.57 -13.72 -5.23
C THR A 194 -11.97 -13.37 -6.58
N ILE A 195 -10.73 -13.80 -6.83
CA ILE A 195 -10.06 -13.63 -8.12
C ILE A 195 -10.84 -14.36 -9.21
N HIS A 196 -11.25 -15.60 -8.97
CA HIS A 196 -11.96 -16.42 -9.95
C HIS A 196 -13.31 -15.81 -10.32
N GLY A 197 -14.05 -15.25 -9.35
CA GLY A 197 -15.28 -14.48 -9.61
C GLY A 197 -15.05 -13.24 -10.49
N SER A 198 -13.84 -12.68 -10.45
CA SER A 198 -13.44 -11.48 -11.20
C SER A 198 -12.70 -11.76 -12.51
N ARG A 199 -12.40 -13.03 -12.79
CA ARG A 199 -11.49 -13.50 -13.85
C ARG A 199 -11.84 -12.94 -15.22
N SER A 200 -13.11 -12.99 -15.58
CA SER A 200 -13.61 -12.53 -16.88
C SER A 200 -13.29 -11.06 -17.12
N ALA A 201 -13.64 -10.22 -16.15
CA ALA A 201 -13.47 -8.78 -16.27
C ALA A 201 -12.03 -8.31 -16.01
N LEU A 202 -11.10 -9.21 -15.63
CA LEU A 202 -9.66 -8.93 -15.56
C LEU A 202 -8.90 -9.43 -16.80
N GLY A 203 -9.58 -10.03 -17.78
CA GLY A 203 -8.93 -10.57 -18.98
C GLY A 203 -8.03 -11.78 -18.70
N LEU A 204 -8.31 -12.54 -17.64
CA LEU A 204 -7.53 -13.71 -17.23
C LEU A 204 -8.10 -15.05 -17.80
N GLN A 205 -9.07 -14.99 -18.72
CA GLN A 205 -9.75 -16.20 -19.22
C GLN A 205 -8.84 -17.07 -20.09
N ASP A 206 -8.01 -16.45 -20.92
CA ASP A 206 -7.30 -17.14 -22.00
C ASP A 206 -5.91 -17.66 -21.58
N ASP A 207 -5.46 -17.36 -20.36
CA ASP A 207 -4.10 -17.63 -19.88
C ASP A 207 -4.14 -18.44 -18.57
N ASN A 208 -4.51 -19.72 -18.68
CA ASN A 208 -4.61 -20.63 -17.52
C ASN A 208 -3.26 -20.84 -16.82
N ASP A 209 -2.16 -20.77 -17.56
CA ASP A 209 -0.81 -20.95 -17.01
C ASP A 209 -0.46 -19.75 -16.12
N PHE A 210 -0.73 -18.53 -16.59
CA PHE A 210 -0.51 -17.34 -15.77
C PHE A 210 -1.47 -17.25 -14.58
N GLN A 211 -2.68 -17.79 -14.67
CA GLN A 211 -3.67 -17.74 -13.59
C GLN A 211 -3.12 -18.27 -12.26
N GLN A 212 -2.39 -19.39 -12.28
CA GLN A 212 -1.83 -19.98 -11.06
C GLN A 212 -0.80 -19.05 -10.40
N TYR A 213 0.05 -18.40 -11.20
CA TYR A 213 0.99 -17.40 -10.72
C TYR A 213 0.29 -16.14 -10.21
N TYR A 214 -0.78 -15.71 -10.88
CA TYR A 214 -1.57 -14.56 -10.47
C TYR A 214 -2.20 -14.79 -9.09
N ASP A 215 -2.84 -15.95 -8.88
CA ASP A 215 -3.45 -16.33 -7.60
C ASP A 215 -2.39 -16.37 -6.49
N LEU A 216 -1.25 -17.02 -6.75
CA LEU A 216 -0.16 -17.14 -5.80
C LEU A 216 0.45 -15.77 -5.41
N ILE A 217 0.79 -14.93 -6.39
CA ILE A 217 1.41 -13.62 -6.12
C ILE A 217 0.42 -12.72 -5.36
N CYS A 218 -0.86 -12.68 -5.76
CA CYS A 218 -1.87 -11.88 -5.07
C CYS A 218 -2.05 -12.33 -3.61
N ALA A 219 -2.13 -13.65 -3.37
CA ALA A 219 -2.22 -14.19 -2.03
C ALA A 219 -0.99 -13.79 -1.18
N ARG A 220 0.22 -13.89 -1.74
CA ARG A 220 1.46 -13.50 -1.04
C ARG A 220 1.53 -12.00 -0.74
N MET A 221 1.15 -11.14 -1.70
CA MET A 221 1.07 -9.69 -1.52
C MET A 221 0.16 -9.28 -0.35
N LEU A 222 -0.88 -10.06 -0.09
CA LEU A 222 -1.82 -9.81 1.00
C LEU A 222 -1.41 -10.47 2.33
N LEU A 223 -0.72 -11.62 2.29
CA LEU A 223 -0.31 -12.36 3.50
C LEU A 223 0.97 -11.83 4.13
N LEU A 224 1.99 -11.54 3.33
CA LEU A 224 3.33 -11.20 3.80
C LEU A 224 3.38 -10.03 4.79
N PRO A 225 2.61 -8.93 4.60
CA PRO A 225 2.60 -7.81 5.54
C PRO A 225 2.18 -8.18 6.98
N HIS A 226 1.50 -9.32 7.16
CA HIS A 226 1.03 -9.81 8.45
C HIS A 226 1.97 -10.85 9.10
N GLY A 227 3.04 -11.25 8.41
CA GLY A 227 4.06 -12.18 8.89
C GLY A 227 3.62 -13.64 8.83
N LEU A 228 4.21 -14.43 7.92
CA LEU A 228 3.84 -15.84 7.68
C LEU A 228 3.90 -16.70 8.94
N GLN A 229 4.94 -16.55 9.76
CA GLN A 229 5.07 -17.33 10.99
C GLN A 229 3.98 -17.00 12.02
N GLN A 230 3.57 -15.73 12.10
CA GLN A 230 2.45 -15.32 12.95
C GLN A 230 1.14 -15.94 12.44
N ILE A 231 0.91 -15.92 11.13
CA ILE A 231 -0.30 -16.47 10.52
C ILE A 231 -0.37 -17.99 10.71
N ARG A 232 0.74 -18.71 10.55
CA ARG A 232 0.81 -20.16 10.76
C ARG A 232 0.57 -20.58 12.21
N THR A 233 1.00 -19.75 13.16
CA THR A 233 0.88 -20.08 14.60
C THR A 233 -0.41 -19.59 15.23
N ARG A 234 -0.92 -18.44 14.79
CA ARG A 234 -2.06 -17.75 15.44
C ARG A 234 -3.23 -17.47 14.51
N GLY A 235 -3.08 -17.64 13.20
CA GLY A 235 -4.04 -17.17 12.21
C GLY A 235 -3.98 -15.66 11.98
N LEU A 236 -4.82 -15.18 11.07
CA LEU A 236 -4.96 -13.80 10.68
C LEU A 236 -6.29 -13.25 11.21
N SER A 237 -6.24 -12.21 12.04
CA SER A 237 -7.49 -11.63 12.56
C SER A 237 -8.26 -10.87 11.48
N ILE A 238 -9.59 -10.87 11.55
CA ILE A 238 -10.44 -10.04 10.68
C ILE A 238 -10.00 -8.57 10.75
N HIS A 239 -9.67 -8.08 11.94
CA HIS A 239 -9.18 -6.71 12.12
C HIS A 239 -7.90 -6.44 11.31
N GLN A 240 -6.95 -7.37 11.27
CA GLN A 240 -5.73 -7.22 10.46
C GLN A 240 -6.03 -7.15 8.97
N VAL A 241 -7.00 -7.94 8.48
CA VAL A 241 -7.42 -7.92 7.08
C VAL A 241 -8.05 -6.56 6.71
N VAL A 242 -9.06 -6.12 7.47
CA VAL A 242 -9.83 -4.90 7.15
C VAL A 242 -9.04 -3.61 7.36
N THR A 243 -7.90 -3.65 8.06
CA THR A 243 -7.01 -2.49 8.26
C THR A 243 -5.79 -2.50 7.35
N CYS A 244 -5.63 -3.53 6.52
CA CYS A 244 -4.54 -3.64 5.57
C CYS A 244 -4.86 -2.86 4.30
N SER A 245 -4.08 -1.81 4.01
CA SER A 245 -4.28 -1.00 2.80
C SER A 245 -4.11 -1.78 1.50
N ARG A 246 -3.34 -2.88 1.51
CA ARG A 246 -3.22 -3.80 0.36
C ARG A 246 -4.54 -4.53 0.08
N PHE A 247 -5.31 -4.84 1.12
CA PHE A 247 -6.61 -5.48 0.96
C PHE A 247 -7.63 -4.54 0.32
N ASP A 248 -7.61 -3.27 0.71
CA ASP A 248 -8.40 -2.22 0.07
C ASP A 248 -8.08 -2.10 -1.42
N GLU A 249 -6.79 -2.09 -1.78
CA GLU A 249 -6.31 -2.03 -3.17
C GLU A 249 -6.76 -3.25 -3.98
N PHE A 250 -6.65 -4.45 -3.41
CA PHE A 250 -7.15 -5.69 -4.01
C PHE A 250 -8.67 -5.64 -4.24
N PHE A 251 -9.45 -5.26 -3.24
CA PHE A 251 -10.91 -5.27 -3.34
C PHE A 251 -11.44 -4.20 -4.30
N ARG A 252 -10.78 -3.04 -4.41
CA ARG A 252 -11.08 -2.03 -5.46
C ARG A 252 -10.98 -2.62 -6.86
N LEU A 253 -10.04 -3.55 -7.09
CA LEU A 253 -9.90 -4.23 -8.35
C LEU A 253 -10.93 -5.35 -8.50
N MET A 254 -11.24 -6.10 -7.45
CA MET A 254 -12.13 -7.27 -7.53
C MET A 254 -13.62 -6.90 -7.63
N ASP A 255 -14.11 -5.92 -6.87
CA ASP A 255 -15.53 -5.51 -6.92
C ASP A 255 -15.80 -4.70 -8.20
N GLY A 256 -16.65 -5.21 -9.09
CA GLY A 256 -16.98 -4.54 -10.37
C GLY A 256 -17.54 -3.12 -10.21
N SER A 257 -18.30 -2.85 -9.13
CA SER A 257 -18.86 -1.52 -8.87
C SER A 257 -17.81 -0.51 -8.39
N LEU A 258 -16.65 -0.98 -7.93
CA LEU A 258 -15.50 -0.18 -7.54
C LEU A 258 -14.44 -0.11 -8.65
N ARG A 259 -14.22 -1.21 -9.36
CA ARG A 259 -13.21 -1.35 -10.42
C ARG A 259 -13.30 -0.29 -11.51
N GLU A 260 -14.52 0.02 -11.94
CA GLU A 260 -14.79 1.06 -12.95
C GLU A 260 -14.58 2.47 -12.42
N ARG A 261 -14.46 2.62 -11.08
CA ARG A 261 -14.32 3.91 -10.40
C ARG A 261 -12.87 4.36 -10.18
N TYR A 262 -11.90 3.45 -10.32
CA TYR A 262 -10.48 3.67 -10.05
C TYR A 262 -9.59 3.49 -11.27
N ASP A 263 -8.41 4.10 -11.22
CA ASP A 263 -7.36 3.81 -12.18
C ASP A 263 -6.85 2.38 -11.96
N GLN A 264 -7.21 1.51 -12.89
CA GLN A 264 -6.85 0.10 -12.85
C GLN A 264 -5.36 -0.12 -13.13
N GLN A 265 -4.74 0.72 -13.96
CA GLN A 265 -3.33 0.57 -14.32
C GLN A 265 -2.39 0.97 -13.17
N ALA A 266 -2.86 1.86 -12.29
CA ALA A 266 -2.18 2.22 -11.06
C ALA A 266 -2.18 1.11 -9.99
N ASN A 267 -3.16 0.20 -10.04
CA ASN A 267 -3.38 -0.81 -9.01
C ASN A 267 -2.31 -1.92 -9.02
N ALA A 268 -1.71 -2.20 -7.85
CA ALA A 268 -0.66 -3.20 -7.67
C ALA A 268 -1.09 -4.63 -8.05
N PHE A 269 -2.37 -4.96 -7.91
CA PHE A 269 -2.94 -6.28 -8.23
C PHE A 269 -3.39 -6.40 -9.68
N HIS A 270 -3.24 -5.35 -10.49
CA HIS A 270 -3.58 -5.43 -11.90
C HIS A 270 -2.79 -6.55 -12.60
N PRO A 271 -3.40 -7.38 -13.48
CA PRO A 271 -2.72 -8.49 -14.15
C PRO A 271 -1.39 -8.12 -14.79
N THR A 272 -1.29 -6.95 -15.43
CA THR A 272 -0.03 -6.46 -16.00
C THR A 272 1.08 -6.27 -14.97
N ARG A 273 0.77 -5.75 -13.77
CA ARG A 273 1.77 -5.53 -12.72
C ARG A 273 2.21 -6.84 -12.10
N VAL A 274 1.26 -7.72 -11.79
CA VAL A 274 1.54 -9.06 -11.27
C VAL A 274 2.34 -9.88 -12.29
N ARG A 275 2.01 -9.78 -13.58
CA ARG A 275 2.76 -10.42 -14.67
C ARG A 275 4.18 -9.89 -14.75
N ASN A 276 4.40 -8.61 -14.43
CA ASN A 276 5.76 -8.08 -14.41
C ASN A 276 6.61 -8.68 -13.30
N VAL A 277 6.04 -8.97 -12.11
CA VAL A 277 6.74 -9.70 -11.03
C VAL A 277 7.14 -11.10 -11.50
N HIS A 278 6.24 -11.82 -12.15
CA HIS A 278 6.58 -13.13 -12.73
C HIS A 278 7.64 -13.01 -13.83
N ARG A 279 7.55 -11.99 -14.70
CA ARG A 279 8.54 -11.74 -15.75
C ARG A 279 9.93 -11.38 -15.20
N GLN A 280 10.00 -10.72 -14.05
CA GLN A 280 11.26 -10.43 -13.37
C GLN A 280 11.97 -11.72 -12.97
N TYR A 281 11.25 -12.66 -12.38
CA TYR A 281 11.78 -14.00 -12.08
C TYR A 281 12.34 -14.68 -13.33
N LEU A 282 11.55 -14.76 -14.40
CA LEU A 282 11.95 -15.41 -15.66
C LEU A 282 13.17 -14.77 -16.34
N GLN A 283 13.48 -13.51 -16.03
CA GLN A 283 14.69 -12.86 -16.55
C GLN A 283 15.92 -13.08 -15.67
N LEU A 284 15.72 -13.42 -14.40
CA LEU A 284 16.81 -13.78 -13.49
C LEU A 284 17.20 -15.24 -13.68
N ASP A 285 16.23 -16.14 -13.82
CA ASP A 285 16.40 -17.58 -14.10
C ASP A 285 16.92 -17.76 -15.53
N SER A 286 18.24 -17.67 -15.66
CA SER A 286 18.95 -17.54 -16.93
C SER A 286 19.23 -18.89 -17.59
N ASP A 287 19.37 -19.94 -16.79
CA ASP A 287 19.51 -21.32 -17.23
C ASP A 287 18.16 -22.04 -17.40
N GLY A 288 17.07 -21.44 -16.90
CA GLY A 288 15.70 -21.94 -17.04
C GLY A 288 15.42 -23.17 -16.18
N ASN A 289 16.16 -23.34 -15.08
CA ASN A 289 16.08 -24.52 -14.23
C ASN A 289 14.93 -24.45 -13.20
N GLY A 290 14.25 -23.30 -13.08
CA GLY A 290 13.13 -23.11 -12.14
C GLY A 290 13.56 -22.75 -10.72
N MET A 291 14.83 -22.40 -10.52
CA MET A 291 15.43 -21.89 -9.29
C MET A 291 16.38 -20.73 -9.61
N LEU A 292 16.84 -20.01 -8.57
CA LEU A 292 17.77 -18.90 -8.72
C LEU A 292 19.04 -19.16 -7.91
N SER A 293 20.17 -19.12 -8.58
CA SER A 293 21.48 -19.08 -7.93
C SER A 293 21.79 -17.70 -7.34
N MET A 294 22.79 -17.61 -6.46
CA MET A 294 23.29 -16.32 -5.95
C MET A 294 23.74 -15.40 -7.08
N SER A 295 24.38 -15.97 -8.12
CA SER A 295 24.85 -15.20 -9.28
C SER A 295 23.70 -14.57 -10.06
N GLU A 296 22.56 -15.27 -10.17
CA GLU A 296 21.38 -14.74 -10.84
C GLU A 296 20.69 -13.68 -10.00
N LEU A 297 20.63 -13.86 -8.67
CA LEU A 297 20.06 -12.85 -7.79
C LEU A 297 20.91 -11.57 -7.74
N HIS A 298 22.21 -11.63 -8.02
CA HIS A 298 23.06 -10.44 -8.19
C HIS A 298 22.62 -9.52 -9.36
N ASP A 299 21.86 -10.05 -10.31
CA ASP A 299 21.25 -9.27 -11.40
C ASP A 299 19.85 -8.72 -11.05
N PHE A 300 19.38 -8.94 -9.81
CA PHE A 300 18.14 -8.36 -9.31
C PHE A 300 18.15 -6.84 -9.47
N GLY A 301 17.10 -6.30 -10.09
CA GLY A 301 16.98 -4.87 -10.34
C GLY A 301 17.71 -4.35 -11.59
N LYS A 302 18.57 -5.16 -12.23
CA LYS A 302 19.34 -4.81 -13.44
C LYS A 302 18.69 -5.30 -14.73
N LYS A 303 17.85 -6.33 -14.68
CA LYS A 303 17.14 -6.85 -15.86
C LYS A 303 16.02 -5.90 -16.31
N ARG A 304 15.66 -5.97 -17.60
CA ARG A 304 14.68 -5.08 -18.26
C ARG A 304 13.28 -5.12 -17.63
N ALA A 305 12.88 -6.22 -17.01
CA ALA A 305 11.60 -6.32 -16.32
C ALA A 305 11.54 -5.52 -15.01
N PHE A 306 12.68 -5.19 -14.42
CA PHE A 306 12.77 -4.27 -13.28
C PHE A 306 12.77 -2.82 -13.73
N ASN A 307 13.56 -2.49 -14.75
CA ASN A 307 13.56 -1.17 -15.37
C ASN A 307 13.29 -1.24 -16.89
N PRO A 308 12.04 -0.99 -17.34
CA PRO A 308 11.70 -1.03 -18.75
C PRO A 308 12.31 0.13 -19.57
N THR A 309 12.71 1.24 -18.94
CA THR A 309 13.32 2.40 -19.64
C THR A 309 14.82 2.24 -19.84
N GLY A 310 15.48 1.40 -19.04
CA GLY A 310 16.87 0.98 -19.25
C GLY A 310 17.96 1.99 -18.88
N TYR A 311 17.61 3.11 -18.25
CA TYR A 311 18.59 4.16 -17.91
C TYR A 311 19.43 3.79 -16.68
N GLU A 312 18.81 3.31 -15.60
CA GLU A 312 19.50 3.03 -14.33
C GLU A 312 18.94 1.76 -13.67
N PRO A 313 19.77 0.93 -13.04
CA PRO A 313 19.29 -0.22 -12.29
C PRO A 313 18.40 0.24 -11.12
N THR A 314 17.35 -0.53 -10.82
CA THR A 314 16.49 -0.24 -9.65
C THR A 314 17.14 -0.64 -8.32
N HIS A 315 18.09 -1.57 -8.40
CA HIS A 315 18.84 -2.13 -7.28
C HIS A 315 20.22 -2.53 -7.78
N ASP A 316 21.22 -2.40 -6.92
CA ASP A 316 22.50 -3.08 -7.07
C ASP A 316 22.92 -3.62 -5.70
N LEU A 317 22.42 -4.83 -5.43
CA LEU A 317 22.56 -5.51 -4.15
C LEU A 317 24.02 -5.87 -3.87
N THR A 318 24.41 -5.75 -2.60
CA THR A 318 25.75 -6.13 -2.11
C THR A 318 25.89 -7.64 -1.97
N ASP A 319 27.12 -8.14 -2.10
CA ASP A 319 27.42 -9.58 -2.00
C ASP A 319 27.16 -10.12 -0.59
N ALA A 320 27.53 -9.36 0.44
CA ALA A 320 27.22 -9.69 1.82
C ALA A 320 25.70 -9.84 2.03
N PHE A 321 24.89 -8.95 1.45
CA PHE A 321 23.44 -9.03 1.56
C PHE A 321 22.87 -10.26 0.85
N VAL A 322 23.25 -10.49 -0.41
CA VAL A 322 22.79 -11.66 -1.17
C VAL A 322 23.15 -12.96 -0.45
N THR A 323 24.39 -13.06 0.06
CA THR A 323 24.85 -14.22 0.83
C THR A 323 23.96 -14.48 2.05
N GLN A 324 23.65 -13.45 2.84
CA GLN A 324 22.83 -13.62 4.04
C GLN A 324 21.34 -13.86 3.71
N VAL A 325 20.83 -13.38 2.58
CA VAL A 325 19.48 -13.73 2.11
C VAL A 325 19.38 -15.23 1.84
N PHE A 326 20.34 -15.82 1.13
CA PHE A 326 20.37 -17.26 0.86
C PHE A 326 20.57 -18.12 2.12
N ALA A 327 21.17 -17.56 3.17
CA ALA A 327 21.26 -18.20 4.48
C ALA A 327 19.94 -18.14 5.27
N GLU A 328 19.12 -17.11 5.05
CA GLU A 328 17.85 -16.91 5.77
C GLU A 328 16.66 -17.59 5.09
N VAL A 329 16.67 -17.72 3.76
CA VAL A 329 15.58 -18.32 2.98
C VAL A 329 15.78 -19.83 2.77
N PRO A 330 14.70 -20.60 2.53
CA PRO A 330 14.82 -21.99 2.08
C PRO A 330 15.58 -22.06 0.75
N THR A 331 16.58 -22.93 0.67
CA THR A 331 17.34 -23.20 -0.55
C THR A 331 17.40 -24.70 -0.84
N PHE A 332 17.46 -25.05 -2.12
CA PHE A 332 17.64 -26.41 -2.62
C PHE A 332 18.93 -26.45 -3.42
N ASN A 333 19.91 -27.24 -2.95
CA ASN A 333 21.25 -27.28 -3.54
C ASN A 333 21.94 -25.90 -3.65
N GLY A 334 21.63 -24.98 -2.73
CA GLY A 334 22.17 -23.61 -2.74
C GLY A 334 21.41 -22.63 -3.64
N GLU A 335 20.30 -23.05 -4.25
CA GLU A 335 19.46 -22.22 -5.11
C GLU A 335 18.11 -21.91 -4.45
N MET A 336 17.57 -20.73 -4.74
CA MET A 336 16.30 -20.22 -4.21
C MET A 336 15.15 -20.62 -5.15
N ASP A 337 14.09 -21.21 -4.62
CA ASP A 337 12.92 -21.54 -5.43
C ASP A 337 12.03 -20.31 -5.74
N TYR A 338 11.05 -20.49 -6.62
CA TYR A 338 10.12 -19.43 -7.00
C TYR A 338 9.36 -18.82 -5.79
N HIS A 339 9.01 -19.63 -4.79
CA HIS A 339 8.29 -19.14 -3.61
C HIS A 339 9.17 -18.25 -2.74
N ALA A 340 10.42 -18.65 -2.49
CA ALA A 340 11.39 -17.86 -1.76
C ALA A 340 11.73 -16.56 -2.50
N TYR A 341 11.85 -16.60 -3.84
CA TYR A 341 11.99 -15.40 -4.67
C TYR A 341 10.81 -14.44 -4.51
N LEU A 342 9.57 -14.95 -4.56
CA LEU A 342 8.38 -14.13 -4.40
C LEU A 342 8.34 -13.47 -3.02
N ASP A 343 8.59 -14.25 -1.96
CA ASP A 343 8.62 -13.72 -0.60
C ASP A 343 9.71 -12.62 -0.48
N PHE A 344 10.93 -12.90 -0.95
CA PHE A 344 12.03 -11.91 -0.97
C PHE A 344 11.64 -10.63 -1.72
N THR A 345 11.15 -10.75 -2.95
CA THR A 345 10.83 -9.61 -3.84
C THR A 345 9.72 -8.75 -3.25
N LEU A 346 8.67 -9.39 -2.72
CA LEU A 346 7.53 -8.69 -2.13
C LEU A 346 7.89 -8.04 -0.79
N LEU A 347 8.70 -8.68 0.06
CA LEU A 347 9.18 -8.11 1.31
C LEU A 347 10.15 -6.94 1.05
N LEU A 348 11.03 -7.05 0.05
CA LEU A 348 11.95 -5.97 -0.35
C LEU A 348 11.23 -4.74 -0.91
N GLY A 349 10.05 -4.95 -1.53
CA GLY A 349 9.16 -3.89 -2.00
C GLY A 349 8.25 -3.30 -0.91
N ASP A 350 8.17 -3.93 0.27
CA ASP A 350 7.35 -3.46 1.39
C ASP A 350 8.18 -2.60 2.36
N ARG A 351 7.94 -1.30 2.29
CA ARG A 351 8.61 -0.27 3.11
C ARG A 351 7.78 0.16 4.32
N VAL A 352 6.72 -0.57 4.64
CA VAL A 352 5.74 -0.16 5.66
C VAL A 352 5.54 -1.24 6.71
N SER A 353 5.46 -2.51 6.32
CA SER A 353 5.08 -3.55 7.26
C SER A 353 6.21 -3.93 8.23
N PRO A 354 5.90 -4.09 9.53
CA PRO A 354 6.86 -4.64 10.48
C PRO A 354 7.33 -6.06 10.12
N ALA A 355 6.51 -6.83 9.39
CA ALA A 355 6.86 -8.17 8.95
C ALA A 355 8.02 -8.16 7.94
N ALA A 356 7.98 -7.26 6.95
CA ALA A 356 9.09 -7.05 6.02
C ALA A 356 10.36 -6.59 6.71
N LEU A 357 10.25 -5.61 7.62
CA LEU A 357 11.40 -5.18 8.40
C LEU A 357 11.98 -6.32 9.26
N ARG A 358 11.11 -7.18 9.81
CA ARG A 358 11.51 -8.32 10.65
C ARG A 358 12.26 -9.41 9.87
N PHE A 359 11.89 -9.63 8.61
CA PHE A 359 12.62 -10.50 7.70
C PHE A 359 14.06 -10.00 7.50
N PHE A 360 14.23 -8.73 7.12
CA PHE A 360 15.57 -8.17 6.92
C PHE A 360 16.36 -8.01 8.21
N TRP A 361 15.71 -7.84 9.36
CA TRP A 361 16.39 -7.98 10.64
C TRP A 361 17.02 -9.37 10.80
N GLY A 362 16.30 -10.43 10.39
CA GLY A 362 16.83 -11.80 10.40
C GLY A 362 18.08 -11.94 9.52
N VAL A 363 18.08 -11.30 8.35
CA VAL A 363 19.21 -11.26 7.41
C VAL A 363 20.40 -10.48 8.01
N LEU A 364 20.17 -9.32 8.62
CA LEU A 364 21.24 -8.48 9.17
C LEU A 364 21.82 -9.04 10.47
N ASP A 365 20.99 -9.57 11.37
CA ASP A 365 21.40 -10.25 12.60
C ASP A 365 21.75 -11.71 12.32
N PHE A 366 22.69 -11.95 11.40
CA PHE A 366 23.04 -13.29 10.92
C PHE A 366 23.64 -14.18 12.02
N HIS A 367 24.26 -13.58 13.04
CA HIS A 367 24.72 -14.29 14.25
C HIS A 367 23.59 -14.57 15.27
N LYS A 368 22.37 -14.09 15.03
CA LYS A 368 21.19 -14.24 15.90
C LYS A 368 21.44 -13.80 17.34
N GLN A 369 22.23 -12.74 17.52
CA GLN A 369 22.62 -12.21 18.84
C GLN A 369 21.62 -11.18 19.39
N GLY A 370 20.68 -10.72 18.56
CA GLY A 370 19.64 -9.77 18.94
C GLY A 370 20.06 -8.29 18.85
N PHE A 371 21.25 -8.01 18.32
CA PHE A 371 21.73 -6.65 18.05
C PHE A 371 22.75 -6.63 16.90
N LEU A 372 22.85 -5.49 16.22
CA LEU A 372 23.90 -5.18 15.25
C LEU A 372 24.95 -4.31 15.95
N ASP A 373 26.15 -4.85 16.11
CA ASP A 373 27.31 -4.11 16.58
C ASP A 373 28.19 -3.66 15.40
N ALA A 374 29.29 -2.97 15.72
CA ALA A 374 30.24 -2.51 14.71
C ALA A 374 30.76 -3.65 13.82
N PHE A 375 31.06 -4.82 14.39
CA PHE A 375 31.57 -5.95 13.61
C PHE A 375 30.53 -6.45 12.60
N THR A 376 29.28 -6.63 13.06
CA THR A 376 28.17 -7.10 12.22
C THR A 376 27.86 -6.09 11.11
N LEU A 377 27.85 -4.79 11.42
CA LEU A 377 27.61 -3.75 10.43
C LEU A 377 28.76 -3.63 9.43
N ASP A 378 30.01 -3.64 9.90
CA ASP A 378 31.20 -3.54 9.04
C ASP A 378 31.26 -4.64 7.99
N TYR A 379 30.73 -5.84 8.28
CA TYR A 379 30.61 -6.91 7.29
C TYR A 379 29.79 -6.47 6.06
N PHE A 380 28.60 -5.90 6.26
CA PHE A 380 27.78 -5.40 5.15
C PHE A 380 28.37 -4.13 4.52
N LEU A 381 28.86 -3.20 5.35
CA LEU A 381 29.39 -1.92 4.88
C LEU A 381 30.66 -2.08 4.04
N ARG A 382 31.47 -3.11 4.27
CA ARG A 382 32.60 -3.45 3.39
C ARG A 382 32.13 -3.85 1.99
N SER A 383 31.09 -4.68 1.91
CA SER A 383 30.53 -5.09 0.62
C SER A 383 29.80 -3.93 -0.08
N LEU A 384 29.17 -3.03 0.67
CA LEU A 384 28.66 -1.77 0.12
C LEU A 384 29.78 -0.89 -0.42
N LEU A 385 30.87 -0.73 0.33
CA LEU A 385 32.02 0.06 -0.09
C LEU A 385 32.64 -0.48 -1.40
N GLU A 386 32.70 -1.79 -1.59
CA GLU A 386 33.14 -2.40 -2.85
C GLU A 386 32.26 -1.96 -4.03
N LYS A 387 30.94 -1.90 -3.85
CA LYS A 387 30.02 -1.36 -4.88
C LYS A 387 30.26 0.12 -5.12
N ILE A 388 30.39 0.92 -4.07
CA ILE A 388 30.65 2.37 -4.19
C ILE A 388 31.95 2.60 -4.98
N VAL A 389 33.03 1.90 -4.63
CA VAL A 389 34.31 2.00 -5.35
C VAL A 389 34.18 1.56 -6.81
N ALA A 390 33.35 0.57 -7.12
CA ALA A 390 33.14 0.11 -8.49
C ALA A 390 32.39 1.14 -9.37
N HIS A 391 31.51 1.95 -8.79
CA HIS A 391 30.73 2.96 -9.52
C HIS A 391 31.35 4.36 -9.50
N GLU A 392 31.80 4.82 -8.33
CA GLU A 392 32.29 6.19 -8.08
C GLU A 392 33.82 6.29 -8.07
N GLY A 393 34.51 5.16 -7.97
CA GLY A 393 35.96 5.12 -7.84
C GLY A 393 36.46 5.27 -6.41
N LYS A 394 37.75 4.95 -6.19
CA LYS A 394 38.33 4.86 -4.85
C LYS A 394 38.45 6.22 -4.14
N ASP A 395 38.70 7.29 -4.89
CA ASP A 395 38.98 8.60 -4.32
C ASP A 395 37.72 9.31 -3.80
N GLU A 396 36.54 8.93 -4.31
CA GLU A 396 35.24 9.48 -3.88
C GLU A 396 34.59 8.63 -2.78
N ALA A 397 35.06 7.40 -2.58
CA ALA A 397 34.46 6.45 -1.65
C ALA A 397 34.60 6.86 -0.16
N PRO A 398 33.53 6.78 0.64
CA PRO A 398 33.58 7.12 2.06
C PRO A 398 34.36 6.08 2.87
N THR A 399 34.77 6.44 4.08
CA THR A 399 35.29 5.47 5.03
C THR A 399 34.17 4.61 5.61
N ILE A 400 34.48 3.37 5.98
CA ILE A 400 33.54 2.49 6.71
C ILE A 400 33.05 3.19 8.00
N ASP A 401 33.93 3.93 8.67
CA ASP A 401 33.58 4.69 9.86
C ASP A 401 32.52 5.77 9.60
N ARG A 402 32.62 6.50 8.48
CA ARG A 402 31.60 7.47 8.05
C ARG A 402 30.27 6.78 7.78
N LEU A 403 30.27 5.70 6.98
CA LEU A 403 29.06 4.94 6.66
C LEU A 403 28.37 4.44 7.93
N ARG A 404 29.15 3.83 8.82
CA ARG A 404 28.66 3.34 10.11
C ARG A 404 28.08 4.48 10.96
N THR A 405 28.76 5.62 11.04
CA THR A 405 28.26 6.78 11.78
C THR A 405 26.91 7.27 11.23
N GLN A 406 26.76 7.36 9.91
CA GLN A 406 25.49 7.70 9.27
C GLN A 406 24.36 6.72 9.66
N ILE A 407 24.64 5.41 9.71
CA ILE A 407 23.66 4.40 10.16
C ILE A 407 23.29 4.60 11.64
N PHE A 408 24.28 4.80 12.51
CA PHE A 408 24.03 5.02 13.94
C PHE A 408 23.25 6.32 14.21
N ASP A 409 23.55 7.39 13.50
CA ASP A 409 22.84 8.67 13.59
C ASP A 409 21.38 8.53 13.11
N ALA A 410 21.17 7.81 12.00
CA ALA A 410 19.83 7.56 11.46
C ALA A 410 18.94 6.75 12.42
N VAL A 411 19.53 5.75 13.08
CA VAL A 411 18.79 4.85 13.98
C VAL A 411 18.65 5.44 15.39
N ALA A 412 19.62 6.22 15.84
CA ALA A 412 19.71 6.75 17.20
C ALA A 412 19.43 5.66 18.26
N PRO A 413 20.26 4.60 18.33
CA PRO A 413 20.01 3.47 19.23
C PRO A 413 20.11 3.89 20.70
N VAL A 414 19.41 3.18 21.58
CA VAL A 414 19.50 3.44 23.04
C VAL A 414 20.90 3.14 23.55
N HIS A 415 21.51 2.06 23.04
CA HIS A 415 22.87 1.70 23.39
C HIS A 415 23.84 2.28 22.33
N PRO A 416 24.86 3.07 22.73
CA PRO A 416 25.73 3.78 21.78
C PRO A 416 26.47 2.89 20.77
N ALA A 417 26.71 1.63 21.12
CA ALA A 417 27.47 0.68 20.27
C ALA A 417 26.64 -0.47 19.68
N ARG A 418 25.31 -0.47 19.87
CA ARG A 418 24.45 -1.59 19.45
C ARG A 418 23.11 -1.11 18.95
N ILE A 419 22.74 -1.53 17.75
CA ILE A 419 21.40 -1.33 17.19
C ILE A 419 20.57 -2.57 17.47
N THR A 420 19.44 -2.44 18.15
CA THR A 420 18.50 -3.54 18.40
C THR A 420 17.31 -3.52 17.44
N TRP A 421 16.55 -4.61 17.39
CA TRP A 421 15.27 -4.66 16.71
C TRP A 421 14.33 -3.51 17.14
N GLN A 422 14.26 -3.23 18.45
CA GLN A 422 13.43 -2.16 18.98
C GLN A 422 13.90 -0.77 18.51
N ASP A 423 15.21 -0.58 18.31
CA ASP A 423 15.75 0.68 17.80
C ASP A 423 15.30 0.92 16.35
N LEU A 424 15.40 -0.08 15.47
CA LEU A 424 14.91 0.02 14.08
C LEU A 424 13.40 0.27 13.98
N GLN A 425 12.60 -0.29 14.88
CA GLN A 425 11.16 -0.01 14.94
C GLN A 425 10.85 1.41 15.45
N ARG A 426 11.67 1.92 16.38
CA ARG A 426 11.50 3.23 17.00
C ARG A 426 11.88 4.36 16.05
N CYS A 427 12.97 4.21 15.29
CA CYS A 427 13.49 5.28 14.43
C CYS A 427 12.59 5.64 13.24
N LYS A 428 11.64 4.75 12.86
CA LYS A 428 10.74 4.91 11.69
C LYS A 428 11.43 4.95 10.32
N LEU A 429 12.76 4.87 10.30
CA LEU A 429 13.60 4.79 9.11
C LEU A 429 14.11 3.36 8.87
N GLY A 430 13.62 2.36 9.61
CA GLY A 430 14.17 1.01 9.60
C GLY A 430 14.29 0.38 8.22
N HIS A 431 13.27 0.51 7.36
CA HIS A 431 13.31 -0.02 5.99
C HIS A 431 14.35 0.70 5.12
N ASP A 432 14.49 2.00 5.30
CA ASP A 432 15.42 2.82 4.51
C ASP A 432 16.87 2.57 4.95
N VAL A 433 17.08 2.40 6.25
CA VAL A 433 18.36 2.00 6.85
C VAL A 433 18.77 0.61 6.35
N VAL A 434 17.86 -0.37 6.34
CA VAL A 434 18.13 -1.69 5.77
C VAL A 434 18.58 -1.55 4.31
N ARG A 435 17.81 -0.82 3.49
CA ARG A 435 18.15 -0.61 2.08
C ARG A 435 19.52 0.04 1.90
N LEU A 436 19.80 1.09 2.66
CA LEU A 436 21.07 1.81 2.63
C LEU A 436 22.27 0.89 2.92
N ILE A 437 22.14 -0.03 3.88
CA ILE A 437 23.20 -0.98 4.24
C ILE A 437 23.44 -2.01 3.12
N THR A 438 22.42 -2.33 2.32
CA THR A 438 22.40 -3.54 1.47
C THR A 438 22.46 -3.29 -0.03
N ASP A 439 22.23 -2.07 -0.50
CA ASP A 439 21.99 -1.73 -1.91
C ASP A 439 22.68 -0.41 -2.29
N TYR A 440 23.55 -0.45 -3.32
CA TYR A 440 24.26 0.73 -3.80
C TYR A 440 23.32 1.80 -4.36
N VAL A 441 22.23 1.43 -5.05
CA VAL A 441 21.28 2.40 -5.60
C VAL A 441 20.61 3.21 -4.48
N ALA A 442 20.33 2.55 -3.34
CA ALA A 442 19.79 3.22 -2.16
C ALA A 442 20.81 4.16 -1.51
N TYR A 443 22.09 3.75 -1.45
CA TYR A 443 23.18 4.62 -1.00
C TYR A 443 23.34 5.85 -1.89
N HIS A 444 23.42 5.66 -3.20
CA HIS A 444 23.58 6.75 -4.16
C HIS A 444 22.43 7.77 -4.02
N THR A 445 21.19 7.28 -3.96
CA THR A 445 20.00 8.12 -3.74
C THR A 445 20.08 8.90 -2.41
N TYR A 446 20.60 8.27 -1.35
CA TYR A 446 20.78 8.90 -0.05
C TYR A 446 21.86 10.00 -0.09
N GLU A 447 22.98 9.79 -0.75
CA GLU A 447 24.03 10.81 -0.89
C GLU A 447 23.57 11.97 -1.79
N GLU A 448 22.89 11.70 -2.91
CA GLU A 448 22.33 12.74 -3.80
C GLU A 448 21.30 13.64 -3.08
N SER A 449 20.57 13.08 -2.11
CA SER A 449 19.63 13.83 -1.27
C SER A 449 20.30 14.70 -0.19
N GLY A 450 21.63 14.73 -0.15
CA GLY A 450 22.41 15.43 0.87
C GLY A 450 22.43 14.71 2.22
N GLY A 451 22.40 13.37 2.20
CA GLY A 451 22.40 12.55 3.42
C GLY A 451 21.07 12.59 4.18
N ARG A 452 19.94 12.64 3.45
CA ARG A 452 18.61 12.69 4.04
C ARG A 452 17.76 11.57 3.49
N PHE A 453 17.27 10.69 4.35
CA PHE A 453 16.26 9.74 3.90
C PHE A 453 15.09 10.49 3.30
N SER A 454 14.72 10.12 2.07
CA SER A 454 13.57 10.68 1.39
C SER A 454 12.34 10.41 2.25
N THR A 455 11.87 11.45 2.92
CA THR A 455 10.74 11.38 3.84
C THR A 455 9.45 11.19 3.05
N SER A 456 9.20 9.97 2.59
CA SER A 456 7.87 9.57 2.12
C SER A 456 6.86 9.42 3.27
N VAL A 457 7.30 9.65 4.53
CA VAL A 457 6.48 9.43 5.75
C VAL A 457 6.53 10.61 6.74
N GLN A 458 6.87 11.83 6.31
CA GLN A 458 7.00 12.97 7.23
C GLN A 458 6.18 14.20 6.83
N ASN A 459 4.90 13.96 6.50
CA ASN A 459 3.84 14.98 6.58
C ASN A 459 2.80 14.63 7.67
N ASP A 460 3.25 13.97 8.75
CA ASP A 460 2.44 13.62 9.92
C ASP A 460 2.62 14.62 11.09
N ARG A 461 2.80 15.92 10.79
CA ARG A 461 2.76 17.02 11.77
C ARG A 461 2.02 18.22 11.18
N ASP A 462 0.70 18.24 11.33
CA ASP A 462 -0.04 19.12 12.24
C ASP A 462 -1.55 18.85 12.15
#